data_AF-A0A9E0SBA3-F1
#
_entry.id   AF-A0A9E0SBA3-F1
#
_cell.length_a   1.000
_cell.length_b   1.000
_cell.length_c   1.000
_cell.angle_alpha   90.00
_cell.angle_beta   90.00
_cell.angle_gamma   90.00
#
_symmetry.space_group_name_H-M   'P 1'
#
loop_
_entity.id
_entity.type
_entity.pdbx_description
1 polymer ?
#
loop_
_entity_poly.entity_id
_entity_poly.type
_entity_poly.pdbx_seq_one_letter_code
_entity_poly.pdbx_strand_id
1 'polypeptide(L)'
;MKTIFKYLLLCFFVTTSAFAQTEQEKAQMEKYKEKLEGKKQAYIKDFIATLKVDDFQKEIITQSMDTYFDEVTKIHKLGLRELERKDAINKLDAQHFTDVKAIVSEDTMDKIMDAVKGEWDHKEAKKKQKRRKKNKN
;
A
#
# COMPACT_ATOMS: atom_id res chain seq x y z
N MET A 1 56.71 -30.49 6.75
CA MET A 1 55.60 -29.85 7.50
C MET A 1 55.34 -28.40 7.06
N LYS A 2 55.06 -28.12 5.78
CA LYS A 2 54.78 -26.73 5.29
C LYS A 2 53.55 -26.62 4.37
N THR A 3 52.88 -27.74 4.10
CA THR A 3 51.75 -27.81 3.15
C THR A 3 50.38 -27.89 3.83
N ILE A 4 50.33 -28.22 5.13
CA ILE A 4 49.06 -28.37 5.88
C ILE A 4 48.50 -27.00 6.31
N PHE A 5 49.35 -26.00 6.51
CA PHE A 5 48.92 -24.67 6.98
C PHE A 5 48.18 -23.83 5.90
N LYS A 6 48.31 -24.18 4.61
CA LYS A 6 47.67 -23.43 3.52
C LYS A 6 46.18 -23.76 3.34
N TYR A 7 45.71 -24.90 3.82
CA TYR A 7 44.32 -25.32 3.67
C TYR A 7 43.39 -24.83 4.79
N LEU A 8 43.95 -24.34 5.91
CA LEU A 8 43.17 -23.85 7.04
C LEU A 8 42.73 -22.38 6.90
N LEU A 9 43.33 -21.63 5.97
CA LEU A 9 43.01 -20.22 5.70
C LEU A 9 41.84 -20.04 4.69
N LEU A 10 41.47 -21.09 3.96
CA LEU A 10 40.44 -21.00 2.91
C LEU A 10 39.00 -21.12 3.45
N CYS A 11 38.81 -21.70 4.64
CA CYS A 11 37.47 -21.92 5.21
C CYS A 11 36.91 -20.71 5.97
N PHE A 12 37.72 -19.69 6.28
CA PHE A 12 37.27 -18.53 7.07
C PHE A 12 36.65 -17.40 6.24
N PHE A 13 36.85 -17.40 4.91
CA PHE A 13 36.30 -16.36 4.02
C PHE A 13 34.91 -16.68 3.45
N VAL A 14 34.38 -17.89 3.65
CA VAL A 14 33.09 -18.32 3.09
C VAL A 14 31.92 -18.03 4.02
N THR A 15 32.15 -17.84 5.33
CA THR A 15 31.06 -17.59 6.30
C THR A 15 30.66 -16.13 6.41
N THR A 16 31.51 -15.17 6.02
CA THR A 16 31.21 -13.72 6.13
C THR A 16 30.34 -13.19 4.99
N SER A 17 30.36 -13.83 3.82
CA SER A 17 29.55 -13.44 2.65
C SER A 17 28.06 -13.77 2.82
N ALA A 18 27.71 -14.83 3.56
CA ALA A 18 26.31 -15.23 3.76
C ALA A 18 25.49 -14.22 4.60
N PHE A 19 26.13 -13.59 5.59
CA PHE A 19 25.49 -12.58 6.45
C PHE A 19 25.31 -11.22 5.75
N ALA A 20 26.29 -10.80 4.92
CA ALA A 20 26.19 -9.57 4.15
C ALA A 20 25.07 -9.62 3.09
N GLN A 21 24.86 -10.80 2.48
CA GLN A 21 23.80 -11.01 1.50
C GLN A 21 22.40 -10.94 2.13
N THR A 22 22.23 -11.46 3.35
CA THR A 22 20.96 -11.40 4.08
C THR A 22 20.64 -10.00 4.62
N GLU A 23 21.64 -9.21 5.02
CA GLU A 23 21.43 -7.83 5.47
C GLU A 23 21.07 -6.89 4.31
N GLN A 24 21.75 -7.02 3.18
CA GLN A 24 21.41 -6.27 1.96
C GLN A 24 20.01 -6.60 1.44
N GLU A 25 19.61 -7.87 1.45
CA GLU A 25 18.27 -8.29 1.03
C GLU A 25 17.18 -7.73 1.96
N LYS A 26 17.41 -7.74 3.29
CA LYS A 26 16.52 -7.10 4.26
C LYS A 26 16.38 -5.60 4.02
N ALA A 27 17.48 -4.90 3.80
CA ALA A 27 17.47 -3.46 3.52
C ALA A 27 16.75 -3.13 2.20
N GLN A 28 16.87 -3.99 1.18
CA GLN A 28 16.12 -3.83 -0.08
C GLN A 28 14.62 -4.07 0.11
N MET A 29 14.25 -5.10 0.87
CA MET A 29 12.86 -5.40 1.23
C MET A 29 12.22 -4.26 2.02
N GLU A 30 12.95 -3.67 2.96
CA GLU A 30 12.50 -2.53 3.75
C GLU A 30 12.25 -1.31 2.87
N LYS A 31 13.20 -0.92 2.03
CA LYS A 31 13.04 0.17 1.05
C LYS A 31 11.86 -0.07 0.11
N TYR A 32 11.65 -1.32 -0.30
CA TYR A 32 10.51 -1.67 -1.14
C TYR A 32 9.18 -1.48 -0.41
N LYS A 33 9.07 -1.94 0.84
CA LYS A 33 7.88 -1.73 1.69
C LYS A 33 7.61 -0.24 1.91
N GLU A 34 8.63 0.53 2.27
CA GLU A 34 8.52 1.98 2.47
C GLU A 34 8.02 2.68 1.19
N LYS A 35 8.52 2.27 0.03
CA LYS A 35 8.07 2.80 -1.27
C LYS A 35 6.61 2.43 -1.57
N LEU A 36 6.16 1.25 -1.18
CA LEU A 36 4.75 0.86 -1.33
C LEU A 36 3.85 1.66 -0.40
N GLU A 37 4.24 1.81 0.87
CA GLU A 37 3.54 2.65 1.84
C GLU A 37 3.45 4.11 1.35
N GLY A 38 4.55 4.68 0.87
CA GLY A 38 4.57 6.02 0.31
C GLY A 38 3.64 6.18 -0.91
N LYS A 39 3.53 5.16 -1.76
CA LYS A 39 2.57 5.15 -2.88
C LYS A 39 1.12 5.05 -2.39
N LYS A 40 0.85 4.21 -1.39
CA LYS A 40 -0.47 4.06 -0.75
C LYS A 40 -0.92 5.40 -0.18
N GLN A 41 -0.09 6.03 0.65
CA GLN A 41 -0.38 7.33 1.26
C GLN A 41 -0.56 8.43 0.21
N ALA A 42 0.28 8.48 -0.82
CA ALA A 42 0.14 9.46 -1.89
C ALA A 42 -1.16 9.27 -2.69
N TYR A 43 -1.57 8.02 -2.93
CA TYR A 43 -2.81 7.69 -3.61
C TYR A 43 -4.03 8.15 -2.80
N ILE A 44 -4.09 7.79 -1.51
CA ILE A 44 -5.17 8.19 -0.60
C ILE A 44 -5.25 9.72 -0.54
N LYS A 45 -4.12 10.38 -0.31
CA LYS A 45 -4.06 11.85 -0.25
C LYS A 45 -4.55 12.51 -1.53
N ASP A 46 -4.11 12.02 -2.70
CA ASP A 46 -4.55 12.56 -3.99
C ASP A 46 -6.06 12.35 -4.19
N PHE A 47 -6.61 11.22 -3.76
CA PHE A 47 -8.04 10.91 -3.83
C PHE A 47 -8.88 11.79 -2.91
N ILE A 48 -8.53 11.86 -1.62
CA ILE A 48 -9.22 12.67 -0.61
C ILE A 48 -9.28 14.15 -1.03
N ALA A 49 -8.23 14.65 -1.67
CA ALA A 49 -8.20 16.02 -2.19
C ALA A 49 -9.21 16.30 -3.32
N THR A 50 -9.80 15.26 -3.92
CA THR A 50 -10.87 15.40 -4.92
C THR A 50 -12.27 15.43 -4.30
N LEU A 51 -12.42 14.95 -3.07
CA LEU A 51 -13.71 14.90 -2.39
C LEU A 51 -14.09 16.27 -1.84
N LYS A 52 -15.39 16.58 -1.90
CA LYS A 52 -15.99 17.79 -1.33
C LYS A 52 -16.66 17.45 -0.01
N VAL A 53 -15.83 17.13 0.97
CA VAL A 53 -16.23 16.74 2.33
C VAL A 53 -15.49 17.62 3.35
N ASP A 54 -16.00 17.67 4.58
CA ASP A 54 -15.34 18.39 5.66
C ASP A 54 -14.07 17.68 6.15
N ASP A 55 -13.28 18.34 6.99
CA ASP A 55 -11.99 17.82 7.43
C ASP A 55 -12.10 16.62 8.38
N PHE A 56 -13.19 16.52 9.15
CA PHE A 56 -13.45 15.35 10.00
C PHE A 56 -13.76 14.13 9.12
N GLN A 57 -14.64 14.28 8.13
CA GLN A 57 -14.93 13.25 7.15
C GLN A 57 -13.67 12.80 6.41
N LYS A 58 -12.79 13.74 5.99
CA LYS A 58 -11.51 13.39 5.33
C LYS A 58 -10.63 12.51 6.20
N GLU A 59 -10.52 12.82 7.48
CA GLU A 59 -9.69 12.06 8.41
C GLU A 59 -10.22 10.62 8.55
N ILE A 60 -11.53 10.46 8.77
CA ILE A 60 -12.15 9.13 8.88
C ILE A 60 -12.00 8.34 7.58
N ILE A 61 -12.28 8.94 6.42
CA ILE A 61 -12.12 8.25 5.12
C ILE A 61 -10.65 7.84 4.92
N THR A 62 -9.69 8.71 5.28
CA THR A 62 -8.25 8.43 5.17
C THR A 62 -7.87 7.20 6.00
N GLN A 63 -8.27 7.16 7.27
CA GLN A 63 -7.99 6.04 8.17
C GLN A 63 -8.66 4.75 7.69
N SER A 64 -9.92 4.82 7.23
CA SER A 64 -10.64 3.66 6.72
C SER A 64 -9.99 3.09 5.45
N MET A 65 -9.62 3.94 4.49
CA MET A 65 -8.93 3.50 3.27
C MET A 65 -7.55 2.90 3.56
N ASP A 66 -6.79 3.50 4.48
CA ASP A 66 -5.48 2.99 4.87
C ASP A 66 -5.59 1.57 5.45
N THR A 67 -6.50 1.39 6.41
CA THR A 67 -6.77 0.09 7.02
C THR A 67 -7.31 -0.92 6.00
N TYR A 68 -8.15 -0.47 5.05
CA TYR A 68 -8.71 -1.33 4.02
C TYR A 68 -7.61 -1.94 3.13
N PHE A 69 -6.66 -1.14 2.67
CA PHE A 69 -5.56 -1.63 1.84
C PHE A 69 -4.66 -2.63 2.59
N ASP A 70 -4.49 -2.44 3.89
CA ASP A 70 -3.75 -3.38 4.73
C ASP A 70 -4.51 -4.72 4.84
N GLU A 71 -5.83 -4.69 5.03
CA GLU A 71 -6.68 -5.89 5.07
C GLU A 71 -6.70 -6.62 3.72
N VAL A 72 -6.85 -5.91 2.59
CA VAL A 72 -6.73 -6.51 1.26
C VAL A 72 -5.37 -7.16 1.07
N THR A 73 -4.30 -6.49 1.49
CA THR A 73 -2.95 -7.04 1.43
C THR A 73 -2.80 -8.30 2.29
N LYS A 74 -3.44 -8.36 3.46
CA LYS A 74 -3.50 -9.58 4.29
C LYS A 74 -4.21 -10.70 3.55
N ILE A 75 -5.38 -10.44 2.96
CA ILE A 75 -6.14 -11.43 2.17
C ILE A 75 -5.28 -11.99 1.03
N HIS A 76 -4.56 -11.14 0.30
CA HIS A 76 -3.66 -11.60 -0.76
C HIS A 76 -2.51 -12.49 -0.25
N LYS A 77 -2.05 -12.31 0.99
CA LYS A 77 -0.99 -13.11 1.61
C LYS A 77 -1.47 -14.47 2.13
N LEU A 78 -2.78 -14.69 2.28
CA LEU A 78 -3.33 -15.95 2.80
C LEU A 78 -3.19 -17.14 1.84
N GLY A 79 -2.80 -16.92 0.57
CA GLY A 79 -2.64 -18.00 -0.40
C GLY A 79 -3.97 -18.65 -0.84
N LEU A 80 -5.09 -17.95 -0.63
CA LEU A 80 -6.43 -18.42 -1.03
C LEU A 80 -6.55 -18.60 -2.55
N ARG A 81 -7.43 -19.51 -2.98
CA ARG A 81 -7.82 -19.63 -4.40
C ARG A 81 -8.54 -18.36 -4.84
N GLU A 82 -8.56 -18.11 -6.15
CA GLU A 82 -9.10 -16.86 -6.71
C GLU A 82 -10.54 -16.59 -6.28
N LEU A 83 -11.42 -17.60 -6.30
CA LEU A 83 -12.81 -17.47 -5.88
C LEU A 83 -12.94 -17.14 -4.39
N GLU A 84 -12.19 -17.85 -3.53
CA GLU A 84 -12.20 -17.63 -2.08
C GLU A 84 -11.65 -16.25 -1.70
N ARG A 85 -10.60 -15.81 -2.41
CA ARG A 85 -10.04 -14.46 -2.27
C ARG A 85 -11.08 -13.41 -2.68
N LYS A 86 -11.76 -13.61 -3.81
CA LYS A 86 -12.81 -12.69 -4.27
C LYS A 86 -13.95 -12.61 -3.26
N ASP A 87 -14.39 -13.74 -2.71
CA ASP A 87 -15.43 -13.76 -1.68
C ASP A 87 -14.99 -13.07 -0.38
N ALA A 88 -13.73 -13.26 0.03
CA ALA A 88 -13.16 -12.56 1.18
C ALA A 88 -13.09 -11.05 0.97
N ILE A 89 -12.67 -10.58 -0.21
CA ILE A 89 -12.65 -9.15 -0.56
C ILE A 89 -14.07 -8.59 -0.62
N ASN A 90 -15.02 -9.30 -1.23
CA ASN A 90 -16.43 -8.86 -1.28
C ASN A 90 -17.03 -8.72 0.14
N LYS A 91 -16.68 -9.61 1.05
CA LYS A 91 -17.09 -9.52 2.45
C LYS A 91 -16.46 -8.31 3.15
N LEU A 92 -15.18 -8.06 2.90
CA LEU A 92 -14.49 -6.88 3.41
C LEU A 92 -15.14 -5.58 2.89
N ASP A 93 -15.40 -5.49 1.59
CA ASP A 93 -16.09 -4.35 0.95
C ASP A 93 -17.43 -4.02 1.62
N ALA A 94 -18.21 -5.05 1.96
CA ALA A 94 -19.53 -4.88 2.55
C ALA A 94 -19.50 -4.38 4.01
N GLN A 95 -18.41 -4.61 4.74
CA GLN A 95 -18.34 -4.38 6.19
C GLN A 95 -17.45 -3.19 6.55
N HIS A 96 -16.31 -3.03 5.87
CA HIS A 96 -15.22 -2.17 6.30
C HIS A 96 -15.58 -0.67 6.31
N PHE A 97 -16.46 -0.24 5.42
CA PHE A 97 -16.84 1.16 5.26
C PHE A 97 -18.18 1.52 5.92
N THR A 98 -18.70 0.68 6.82
CA THR A 98 -20.00 0.93 7.46
C THR A 98 -20.04 2.26 8.20
N ASP A 99 -18.98 2.59 8.95
CA ASP A 99 -18.89 3.85 9.70
C ASP A 99 -18.76 5.05 8.76
N VAL A 100 -18.00 4.91 7.67
CA VAL A 100 -17.87 5.94 6.63
C VAL A 100 -19.22 6.22 5.99
N LYS A 101 -19.97 5.16 5.64
CA LYS A 101 -21.30 5.24 5.03
C LYS A 101 -22.30 6.00 5.92
N ALA A 102 -22.13 5.96 7.25
CA ALA A 102 -22.99 6.69 8.17
C ALA A 102 -22.73 8.20 8.19
N ILE A 103 -21.54 8.64 7.77
CA ILE A 103 -21.12 10.05 7.88
C ILE A 103 -20.97 10.75 6.52
N VAL A 104 -20.92 10.04 5.40
CA VAL A 104 -20.79 10.61 4.05
C VAL A 104 -22.06 10.46 3.22
N SER A 105 -22.19 11.24 2.14
CA SER A 105 -23.25 11.04 1.16
C SER A 105 -23.04 9.75 0.34
N GLU A 106 -24.12 9.18 -0.20
CA GLU A 106 -24.06 7.99 -1.07
C GLU A 106 -23.13 8.20 -2.28
N ASP A 107 -23.23 9.35 -2.97
CA ASP A 107 -22.31 9.71 -4.07
C ASP A 107 -20.83 9.78 -3.63
N THR A 108 -20.55 10.15 -2.38
CA THR A 108 -19.17 10.12 -1.85
C THR A 108 -18.74 8.68 -1.56
N MET A 109 -19.65 7.86 -1.02
CA MET A 109 -19.39 6.45 -0.77
C MET A 109 -19.09 5.69 -2.06
N ASP A 110 -19.84 5.94 -3.13
CA ASP A 110 -19.60 5.34 -4.45
C ASP A 110 -18.19 5.67 -4.96
N LYS A 111 -17.77 6.93 -4.86
CA LYS A 111 -16.39 7.34 -5.23
C LYS A 111 -15.33 6.63 -4.41
N ILE A 112 -15.58 6.40 -3.12
CA ILE A 112 -14.67 5.64 -2.25
C ILE A 112 -14.57 4.20 -2.73
N MET A 113 -15.70 3.56 -3.05
CA MET A 113 -15.74 2.20 -3.58
C MET A 113 -15.01 2.08 -4.93
N ASP A 114 -15.23 3.02 -5.84
CA ASP A 114 -14.53 3.08 -7.13
C ASP A 114 -13.02 3.21 -6.93
N ALA A 115 -12.59 4.03 -5.97
CA ALA A 115 -11.17 4.20 -5.66
C ALA A 115 -10.55 2.90 -5.14
N VAL A 116 -11.15 2.25 -4.15
CA VAL A 116 -10.57 1.03 -3.57
C VAL A 116 -10.61 -0.17 -4.52
N LYS A 117 -11.53 -0.19 -5.49
CA LYS A 117 -11.57 -1.19 -6.58
C LYS A 117 -10.61 -0.90 -7.74
N GLY A 118 -9.98 0.27 -7.74
CA GLY A 118 -9.03 0.68 -8.78
C GLY A 118 -9.68 1.28 -10.03
N GLU A 119 -10.97 1.62 -9.98
CA GLU A 119 -11.73 2.25 -11.07
C GLU A 119 -11.54 3.77 -11.10
N TRP A 120 -10.99 4.36 -10.03
CA TRP A 120 -10.65 5.79 -10.00
C TRP A 120 -9.45 6.15 -10.89
N ASP A 121 -9.68 7.03 -11.88
CA ASP A 121 -8.61 7.56 -12.73
C ASP A 121 -7.74 8.60 -12.00
N HIS A 122 -6.72 8.09 -11.31
CA HIS A 122 -5.73 8.89 -10.60
C HIS A 122 -4.99 9.89 -11.51
N LYS A 123 -4.71 9.51 -12.77
CA LYS A 123 -3.95 10.37 -13.69
C LYS A 123 -4.75 11.59 -14.09
N GLU A 124 -6.03 11.40 -14.43
CA GLU A 124 -6.91 12.49 -14.81
C GLU A 124 -7.25 13.39 -13.62
N ALA A 125 -7.49 12.80 -12.44
CA ALA A 125 -7.68 13.54 -11.21
C ALA A 125 -6.50 14.49 -10.92
N LYS A 126 -5.27 13.98 -11.03
CA LYS A 126 -4.05 14.76 -10.81
C LYS A 126 -3.87 15.88 -11.84
N LYS A 127 -4.22 15.63 -13.11
CA LYS A 127 -4.22 16.68 -14.16
C LYS A 127 -5.21 17.78 -13.83
N LYS A 128 -6.45 17.44 -13.45
CA LYS A 128 -7.50 18.41 -13.07
C LYS A 128 -7.06 19.25 -11.86
N GLN A 129 -6.45 18.63 -10.86
CA GLN A 129 -5.95 19.34 -9.69
C GLN A 129 -4.83 20.34 -10.03
N LYS A 130 -3.87 19.95 -10.90
CA LYS A 130 -2.82 20.86 -11.39
C LYS A 130 -3.39 22.05 -12.15
N ARG A 131 -4.39 21.84 -13.02
CA ARG A 131 -5.07 22.92 -13.75
C ARG A 131 -5.76 23.90 -12.80
N ARG A 132 -6.47 23.40 -11.77
CA ARG A 132 -7.12 24.26 -10.76
C ARG A 132 -6.13 25.13 -9.99
N LYS A 133 -4.95 24.61 -9.64
CA LYS A 133 -3.90 25.39 -8.96
C LYS A 133 -3.33 26.50 -9.86
N LYS A 134 -3.13 26.22 -11.15
CA LYS A 134 -2.65 27.23 -12.11
C LYS A 134 -3.63 28.39 -12.32
N ASN A 135 -4.94 28.11 -12.35
CA ASN A 135 -5.96 29.15 -12.55
C ASN A 135 -6.27 29.97 -11.28
N LYS A 136 -5.70 29.61 -10.13
CA LYS A 136 -5.90 30.32 -8.85
C LYS A 136 -4.78 31.32 -8.54
N ASN A 137 -3.72 31.30 -9.36
CA ASN A 137 -2.66 32.31 -9.42
C ASN A 137 -2.95 33.27 -10.58
#